data_AF-A0A2S4YTS0-F1
#
_entry.id   AF-A0A2S4YTS0-F1
#
_cell.length_a   1.000
_cell.length_b   1.000
_cell.length_c   1.000
_cell.angle_alpha   90.00
_cell.angle_beta   90.00
_cell.angle_gamma   90.00
#
_symmetry.space_group_name_H-M   'P 1'
#
loop_
_entity.id
_entity.type
_entity.pdbx_description
1 polymer ?
#
loop_
_entity_poly.entity_id
_entity_poly.type
_entity_poly.pdbx_seq_one_letter_code
_entity_poly.pdbx_strand_id
1 'polypeptide(L)'
;MASMTSANLDPEIAARIKRSPDGLLPAIAQQYDTGEVLMLGWMDDEALHRTLTTGRCTYWSRSRQEYWVKGDTSGHFQWVKSVALDCDADTVLVKVDQVGAACHTGARTCFDADVLLKDAGPGAPGSDQ
;
A
#
# COMPACT_ATOMS: atom_id res chain seq x y z
N MET A 1 -17.00 19.24 -13.92
CA MET A 1 -16.35 18.25 -13.04
C MET A 1 -16.26 16.95 -13.83
N ALA A 2 -15.10 16.66 -14.39
CA ALA A 2 -14.93 15.51 -15.28
C ALA A 2 -14.71 14.25 -14.44
N SER A 3 -15.68 13.35 -14.50
CA SER A 3 -15.55 11.96 -14.08
C SER A 3 -14.47 11.30 -14.94
N MET A 4 -13.25 11.13 -14.41
CA MET A 4 -12.27 10.23 -15.01
C MET A 4 -12.65 8.80 -14.64
N THR A 5 -13.52 8.20 -15.45
CA THR A 5 -13.77 6.76 -15.42
C THR A 5 -12.49 5.99 -15.70
N SER A 6 -12.23 5.00 -14.85
CA SER A 6 -11.29 3.89 -14.88
C SER A 6 -11.00 3.32 -16.28
N ALA A 7 -10.18 3.97 -17.10
CA ALA A 7 -9.92 3.45 -18.45
C ALA A 7 -9.13 2.13 -18.46
N ASN A 8 -8.39 1.81 -17.38
CA ASN A 8 -7.45 0.70 -17.40
C ASN A 8 -7.70 -0.37 -16.33
N LEU A 9 -8.30 -0.05 -15.17
CA LEU A 9 -8.60 -1.06 -14.16
C LEU A 9 -9.77 -1.94 -14.61
N ASP A 10 -9.67 -3.24 -14.38
CA ASP A 10 -10.75 -4.20 -14.63
C ASP A 10 -12.08 -3.67 -14.03
N PRO A 11 -13.17 -3.54 -14.82
CA PRO A 11 -14.43 -2.99 -14.34
C PRO A 11 -15.03 -3.73 -13.15
N GLU A 12 -14.86 -5.05 -13.05
CA GLU A 12 -15.37 -5.84 -11.93
C GLU A 12 -14.59 -5.56 -10.65
N ILE A 13 -13.28 -5.32 -10.76
CA ILE A 13 -12.45 -4.88 -9.64
C ILE A 13 -12.81 -3.44 -9.27
N ALA A 14 -12.90 -2.55 -10.26
CA ALA A 14 -13.20 -1.13 -10.05
C ALA A 14 -14.55 -0.91 -9.35
N ALA A 15 -15.56 -1.72 -9.66
CA ALA A 15 -16.88 -1.65 -9.05
C ALA A 15 -16.89 -2.01 -7.55
N ARG A 16 -15.89 -2.75 -7.07
CA ARG A 16 -15.80 -3.17 -5.66
C ARG A 16 -15.07 -2.16 -4.78
N ILE A 17 -14.22 -1.31 -5.36
CA ILE A 17 -13.33 -0.41 -4.61
C ILE A 17 -14.07 0.87 -4.21
N LYS A 18 -13.93 1.25 -2.95
CA LYS A 18 -14.31 2.56 -2.44
C LYS A 18 -13.08 3.45 -2.42
N ARG A 19 -13.10 4.52 -3.22
CA ARG A 19 -12.05 5.54 -3.19
C ARG A 19 -12.40 6.64 -2.22
N SER A 20 -11.38 7.31 -1.70
CA SER A 20 -11.51 8.60 -1.05
C SER A 20 -12.05 9.66 -2.03
N PRO A 21 -12.47 10.84 -1.55
CA PRO A 21 -12.89 11.96 -2.41
C PRO A 21 -11.83 12.39 -3.43
N ASP A 22 -10.55 12.13 -3.16
CA ASP A 22 -9.44 12.43 -4.07
C ASP A 22 -9.23 11.34 -5.14
N GLY A 23 -10.07 10.30 -5.16
CA GLY A 23 -9.94 9.17 -6.07
C GLY A 23 -8.87 8.16 -5.66
N LEU A 24 -8.43 8.17 -4.41
CA LEU A 24 -7.32 7.34 -3.91
C LEU A 24 -7.80 6.28 -2.91
N LEU A 25 -7.03 5.21 -2.79
CA LEU A 25 -7.14 4.23 -1.72
C LEU A 25 -5.77 4.00 -1.04
N PRO A 26 -5.73 3.73 0.28
CA PRO A 26 -4.51 3.32 0.94
C PRO A 26 -4.08 1.93 0.46
N ALA A 27 -2.77 1.75 0.31
CA ALA A 27 -2.15 0.48 -0.03
C ALA A 27 -1.08 0.13 1.02
N ILE A 28 -1.36 -0.89 1.82
CA ILE A 28 -0.44 -1.42 2.83
C ILE A 28 0.47 -2.44 2.15
N ALA A 29 1.76 -2.15 2.06
CA ALA A 29 2.76 -3.11 1.60
C ALA A 29 3.20 -3.96 2.78
N GLN A 30 3.05 -5.28 2.66
CA GLN A 30 3.43 -6.24 3.70
C GLN A 30 4.37 -7.29 3.11
N GLN A 31 5.43 -7.64 3.83
CA GLN A 31 6.29 -8.73 3.44
C GLN A 31 5.50 -10.05 3.44
N TYR A 32 5.54 -10.78 2.31
CA TYR A 32 4.59 -11.86 2.03
C TYR A 32 4.71 -13.06 2.99
N ASP A 33 5.93 -13.37 3.44
CA ASP A 33 6.26 -14.55 4.25
C ASP A 33 6.32 -14.25 5.76
N THR A 34 6.81 -13.08 6.16
CA THR A 34 6.90 -12.70 7.58
C THR A 34 5.67 -11.96 8.10
N GLY A 35 4.87 -11.35 7.21
CA GLY A 35 3.78 -10.46 7.62
C GLY A 35 4.24 -9.08 8.12
N GLU A 36 5.54 -8.75 8.03
CA GLU A 36 6.05 -7.44 8.41
C GLU A 36 5.41 -6.33 7.57
N VAL A 37 4.80 -5.34 8.20
CA VAL A 37 4.29 -4.16 7.49
C VAL A 37 5.49 -3.29 7.11
N LEU A 38 5.61 -3.00 5.82
CA LEU A 38 6.78 -2.33 5.24
C LEU A 38 6.57 -0.84 5.05
N MET A 39 5.42 -0.47 4.50
CA MET A 39 5.06 0.92 4.23
C MET A 39 3.57 1.03 3.91
N LEU A 40 3.06 2.26 3.98
CA LEU A 40 1.80 2.65 3.39
C LEU A 40 2.07 3.55 2.18
N GLY A 41 1.43 3.25 1.07
CA GLY A 41 1.36 4.08 -0.12
C GLY A 41 -0.09 4.44 -0.46
N TRP A 42 -0.27 5.25 -1.50
CA TRP A 42 -1.58 5.55 -2.07
C TRP A 42 -1.63 5.03 -3.50
N MET A 43 -2.77 4.50 -3.90
CA MET A 43 -3.04 4.12 -5.29
C MET A 43 -4.32 4.82 -5.75
N ASP A 44 -4.38 5.20 -7.02
CA ASP A 44 -5.63 5.38 -7.76
C ASP A 44 -5.87 4.11 -8.60
N ASP A 45 -6.86 4.15 -9.49
CA ASP A 45 -7.18 3.04 -10.39
C ASP A 45 -6.02 2.67 -11.32
N GLU A 46 -5.26 3.66 -11.79
CA GLU A 46 -4.14 3.44 -12.70
C GLU A 46 -2.96 2.79 -11.98
N ALA A 47 -2.62 3.26 -10.78
CA ALA A 47 -1.57 2.69 -9.95
C ALA A 47 -1.91 1.25 -9.54
N LEU A 48 -3.17 0.97 -9.20
CA LEU A 48 -3.63 -0.38 -8.92
C LEU A 48 -3.61 -1.26 -10.17
N HIS A 49 -4.09 -0.75 -11.31
CA HIS A 49 -4.03 -1.46 -12.59
C HIS A 49 -2.60 -1.87 -12.95
N ARG A 50 -1.65 -0.92 -12.91
CA ARG A 50 -0.23 -1.20 -13.17
C ARG A 50 0.33 -2.21 -12.18
N THR A 51 -0.05 -2.12 -10.91
CA THR A 51 0.38 -3.07 -9.88
C THR A 51 -0.08 -4.49 -10.19
N LEU A 52 -1.37 -4.65 -10.55
CA LEU A 52 -1.96 -5.96 -10.86
C LEU A 52 -1.42 -6.57 -12.16
N THR A 53 -1.13 -5.74 -13.16
CA THR A 53 -0.68 -6.22 -14.48
C THR A 53 0.82 -6.43 -14.60
N THR A 54 1.63 -5.61 -13.93
CA THR A 54 3.10 -5.70 -14.02
C THR A 54 3.72 -6.58 -12.94
N GLY A 55 2.98 -6.86 -11.85
CA GLY A 55 3.54 -7.52 -10.66
C GLY A 55 4.54 -6.65 -9.89
N ARG A 56 4.58 -5.35 -10.16
CA ARG A 56 5.44 -4.33 -9.50
C ARG A 56 4.57 -3.34 -8.75
N CYS A 57 4.90 -3.03 -7.50
CA CYS A 57 4.16 -1.98 -6.80
C CYS A 57 4.33 -0.61 -7.45
N THR A 58 3.23 -0.06 -7.95
CA THR A 58 3.13 1.31 -8.46
C THR A 58 2.25 2.11 -7.53
N TYR A 59 2.70 3.30 -7.14
CA TYR A 59 1.98 4.17 -6.24
C TYR A 59 1.77 5.56 -6.85
N TRP A 60 0.78 6.29 -6.34
CA TRP A 60 0.55 7.70 -6.61
C TRP A 60 1.18 8.56 -5.50
N SER A 61 2.10 9.45 -5.89
CA SER A 61 2.66 10.43 -4.96
C SER A 61 1.72 11.64 -4.85
N ARG A 62 1.03 11.78 -3.72
CA ARG A 62 0.11 12.91 -3.49
C ARG A 62 0.80 14.28 -3.55
N SER A 63 2.06 14.35 -3.11
CA SER A 63 2.83 15.60 -3.08
C SER A 63 3.44 15.97 -4.44
N ARG A 64 3.90 14.97 -5.21
CA ARG A 64 4.51 15.19 -6.53
C ARG A 64 3.50 15.12 -7.67
N GLN A 65 2.29 14.63 -7.39
CA GLN A 65 1.25 14.35 -8.36
C GLN A 65 1.77 13.52 -9.55
N GLU A 66 2.51 12.47 -9.23
CA GLU A 66 3.09 11.57 -10.23
C GLU A 66 3.03 10.11 -9.78
N TYR A 67 2.99 9.20 -10.75
CA TYR A 67 3.17 7.78 -10.53
C TYR A 67 4.65 7.46 -10.28
N TRP A 68 4.91 6.51 -9.38
CA TRP A 68 6.24 5.95 -9.21
C TRP A 68 6.17 4.46 -8.93
N VAL A 69 7.05 3.71 -9.57
CA VAL A 69 7.21 2.27 -9.34
C VAL A 69 8.28 2.08 -8.27
N LYS A 70 7.96 1.33 -7.21
CA LYS A 70 8.84 1.21 -6.05
C LYS A 70 10.15 0.55 -6.43
N GLY A 71 11.23 1.32 -6.29
CA GLY A 71 12.60 0.88 -6.47
C GLY A 71 13.21 1.23 -7.84
N ASP A 72 12.50 1.85 -8.78
CA ASP A 72 13.06 2.18 -10.10
C ASP A 72 14.32 3.05 -10.03
N THR A 73 14.41 3.92 -9.03
CA THR A 73 15.60 4.76 -8.80
C THR A 73 16.64 4.11 -7.89
N SER A 74 16.22 3.33 -6.88
CA SER A 74 17.10 2.82 -5.82
C SER A 74 17.52 1.36 -5.97
N GLY A 75 16.88 0.60 -6.86
CA GLY A 75 16.98 -0.86 -6.92
C GLY A 75 16.19 -1.58 -5.82
N HIS A 76 15.50 -0.86 -4.92
CA HIS A 76 14.78 -1.46 -3.79
C HIS A 76 13.34 -1.82 -4.16
N PHE A 77 13.22 -2.94 -4.86
CA PHE A 77 12.03 -3.37 -5.56
C PHE A 77 10.98 -4.04 -4.67
N GLN A 78 9.70 -3.96 -5.07
CA GLN A 78 8.60 -4.73 -4.47
C GLN A 78 7.93 -5.59 -5.54
N TRP A 79 8.06 -6.91 -5.41
CA TRP A 79 7.41 -7.88 -6.29
C TRP A 79 6.11 -8.35 -5.67
N VAL A 80 4.99 -8.09 -6.34
CA VAL A 80 3.66 -8.45 -5.85
C VAL A 80 3.49 -9.97 -5.82
N LYS A 81 3.04 -10.50 -4.69
CA LYS A 81 2.66 -11.91 -4.51
C LYS A 81 1.15 -12.08 -4.41
N SER A 82 0.46 -11.15 -3.76
CA SER A 82 -1.00 -11.10 -3.73
C SER A 82 -1.52 -9.71 -3.41
N VAL A 83 -2.74 -9.40 -3.85
CA VAL A 83 -3.46 -8.17 -3.49
C VAL A 83 -4.83 -8.57 -2.94
N ALA A 84 -5.23 -8.00 -1.81
CA ALA A 84 -6.53 -8.22 -1.20
C ALA A 84 -7.18 -6.89 -0.82
N LEU A 85 -8.50 -6.81 -0.94
CA LEU A 85 -9.30 -5.74 -0.35
C LEU A 85 -9.58 -6.05 1.12
N ASP A 86 -9.72 -5.03 1.94
CA ASP A 86 -10.32 -5.16 3.26
C ASP A 86 -11.85 -5.34 3.19
N CYS A 87 -12.51 -5.38 4.36
CA CYS A 87 -13.89 -5.83 4.48
C CYS A 87 -14.91 -4.84 3.89
N ASP A 88 -14.61 -3.55 3.89
CA ASP A 88 -15.44 -2.51 3.30
C ASP A 88 -14.83 -1.93 2.00
N ALA A 89 -13.73 -2.51 1.54
CA ALA A 89 -13.10 -2.30 0.24
C ALA A 89 -12.58 -0.89 0.00
N ASP A 90 -12.16 -0.20 1.06
CA ASP A 90 -11.53 1.12 0.96
C ASP A 90 -10.00 1.08 1.02
N THR A 91 -9.43 -0.08 1.37
CA THR A 91 -7.98 -0.29 1.50
C THR A 91 -7.54 -1.58 0.83
N VAL A 92 -6.32 -1.59 0.26
CA VAL A 92 -5.69 -2.81 -0.24
C VAL A 92 -4.49 -3.24 0.59
N LEU A 93 -4.42 -4.54 0.90
CA LEU A 93 -3.22 -5.21 1.38
C LEU A 93 -2.47 -5.79 0.19
N VAL A 94 -1.24 -5.31 -0.04
CA VAL A 94 -0.35 -5.79 -1.08
C VAL A 94 0.76 -6.60 -0.41
N LYS A 95 0.68 -7.93 -0.52
CA LYS A 95 1.78 -8.80 -0.09
C LYS A 95 2.87 -8.78 -1.14
N VAL A 96 4.08 -8.44 -0.72
CA VAL A 96 5.23 -8.25 -1.59
C VAL A 96 6.43 -9.04 -1.11
N ASP A 97 7.28 -9.40 -2.06
CA ASP A 97 8.66 -9.79 -1.79
C ASP A 97 9.55 -8.56 -2.01
N GLN A 98 10.03 -7.99 -0.90
CA GLN A 98 10.85 -6.78 -0.91
C GLN A 98 12.31 -7.12 -1.15
N VAL A 99 12.87 -6.47 -2.18
CA VAL A 99 14.33 -6.40 -2.41
C VAL A 99 14.86 -5.12 -1.78
N GLY A 100 15.91 -5.22 -0.96
CA GLY A 100 16.52 -4.07 -0.30
C GLY A 100 15.60 -3.38 0.71
N ALA A 101 15.80 -2.08 0.92
CA ALA A 101 15.04 -1.31 1.91
C ALA A 101 13.69 -0.80 1.38
N ALA A 102 12.62 -0.98 2.15
CA ALA A 102 11.33 -0.36 1.81
C ALA A 102 11.39 1.17 2.03
N CYS A 103 12.09 1.62 3.08
CA CYS A 103 12.16 3.03 3.46
C CYS A 103 13.26 3.79 2.72
N HIS A 104 13.03 5.09 2.47
CA HIS A 104 14.02 6.00 1.87
C HIS A 104 15.21 6.29 2.79
N THR A 105 15.10 6.01 4.09
CA THR A 105 16.19 6.14 5.06
C THR A 105 17.18 4.98 4.99
N GLY A 106 16.90 3.94 4.18
CA GLY A 106 17.64 2.68 4.18
C GLY A 106 17.10 1.64 5.15
N ALA A 107 16.08 1.96 5.97
CA ALA A 107 15.46 1.01 6.89
C ALA A 107 14.57 -0.03 6.18
N ARG A 108 14.46 -1.21 6.80
CA ARG A 108 13.69 -2.34 6.27
C ARG A 108 12.20 -2.00 6.11
N THR A 109 11.64 -1.31 7.10
CA THR A 109 10.27 -0.79 7.14
C THR A 109 10.28 0.71 7.46
N CYS A 110 9.20 1.41 7.10
CA CYS A 110 8.97 2.80 7.48
C CYS A 110 8.60 2.98 8.96
N PHE A 111 8.30 1.91 9.70
CA PHE A 111 7.66 1.97 11.01
C PHE A 111 8.59 1.74 12.23
N ASP A 112 9.91 1.70 12.03
CA ASP A 112 10.85 1.39 13.13
C ASP A 112 11.33 2.61 13.93
N ALA A 113 11.42 3.79 13.31
CA ALA A 113 12.19 4.90 13.88
C ALA A 113 11.49 5.64 15.04
N ASP A 114 10.16 5.73 15.01
CA ASP A 114 9.39 6.56 15.95
C ASP A 114 8.14 5.83 16.46
N VAL A 115 8.37 4.81 17.27
CA VAL A 115 7.29 4.05 17.93
C VAL A 115 6.65 4.91 19.02
N LEU A 116 5.38 5.25 18.83
CA LEU A 116 4.64 6.19 19.70
C LEU A 116 4.27 5.62 21.07
N LEU A 117 3.98 4.32 21.14
CA LEU A 117 3.71 3.60 22.39
C LEU A 117 4.80 2.55 22.61
N LYS A 118 5.77 2.87 23.47
CA LYS A 118 6.86 1.98 23.87
C LYS A 118 6.44 1.28 25.15
N ASP A 119 6.52 -0.06 25.14
CA ASP A 119 6.17 -0.92 26.27
C ASP A 119 4.76 -0.68 26.82
N ALA A 120 3.77 -1.42 26.29
CA ALA A 120 2.57 -1.68 27.06
C ALA A 120 3.01 -2.49 28.28
N GLY A 121 3.32 -1.81 29.38
CA GLY A 121 3.63 -2.45 30.66
C GLY A 121 2.53 -3.47 31.01
N PRO A 122 2.83 -4.48 31.85
CA PRO A 122 1.87 -5.51 32.20
C PRO A 122 0.71 -4.88 32.99
N GLY A 123 -0.36 -4.47 32.31
CA GLY A 123 -1.47 -3.77 32.98
C GLY A 123 -2.51 -3.04 32.13
N ALA A 124 -2.70 -3.34 30.85
CA ALA A 124 -3.92 -2.89 30.17
C ALA A 124 -5.05 -3.90 30.49
N PRO A 125 -6.12 -3.52 31.21
CA PRO A 125 -7.24 -4.42 31.44
C PRO A 125 -7.91 -4.71 30.09
N GLY A 126 -8.13 -5.99 29.80
CA GLY A 126 -9.04 -6.39 28.74
C GLY A 126 -10.41 -5.78 29.04
N SER A 127 -10.86 -4.87 28.19
CA SER A 127 -12.28 -4.55 28.12
C SER A 127 -12.90 -5.51 27.14
N ASP A 128 -13.60 -6.50 27.68
CA ASP A 128 -14.68 -7.21 27.00
C ASP A 128 -15.53 -6.19 26.21
N GLN A 129 -15.67 -6.45 24.91
CA GLN A 129 -16.85 -6.13 24.10
C GLN A 129 -17.04 -7.24 23.07
#